data_AF-A0A2N5KTU9-F1
#
_entry.id   AF-A0A2N5KTU9-F1
#
_cell.length_a   1.000
_cell.length_b   1.000
_cell.length_c   1.000
_cell.angle_alpha   90.00
_cell.angle_beta   90.00
_cell.angle_gamma   90.00
#
_symmetry.space_group_name_H-M   'P 1'
#
loop_
_entity.id
_entity.type
_entity.pdbx_description
1 polymer ?
#
loop_
_entity_poly.entity_id
_entity_poly.type
_entity_poly.pdbx_seq_one_letter_code
_entity_poly.pdbx_strand_id
1 'polypeptide(L)'
;MANEVISYLEMCSREGTSLQRGMNFGLGDDHSVVLMSVRPNAPYRDRLEDNGTTLIYEGHDEPQSAGGPQPKAVDQPYRTAFGNLTQNGRFHEAAQGYKDELRPPERVRVYEKLRQGIWSYNGVFHLVDSWQEDDGTRKVFKFKLVAVEGEEDLGRPPASHPNRRRVIPTSVKLAVWRRDGGKCVVCGATDELHFDHDLPYSKGGTSITEENVQLMCARHNLEKGAKII
;
A
#
# COMPACT_ATOMS: atom_id res chain seq x y z
N MET A 1 -0.38 7.51 10.66
CA MET A 1 -0.78 6.28 11.37
C MET A 1 -1.41 5.33 10.36
N ALA A 2 -1.10 4.04 10.39
CA ALA A 2 -1.76 3.07 9.51
C ALA A 2 -3.30 3.09 9.68
N ASN A 3 -4.01 2.67 8.64
CA ASN A 3 -5.48 2.62 8.54
C ASN A 3 -6.19 3.98 8.46
N GLU A 4 -5.45 5.07 8.28
CA GLU A 4 -6.01 6.39 8.00
C GLU A 4 -6.73 6.42 6.65
N VAL A 5 -7.85 7.14 6.60
CA VAL A 5 -8.55 7.53 5.38
C VAL A 5 -7.98 8.86 4.92
N ILE A 6 -7.52 8.92 3.68
CA ILE A 6 -6.80 10.07 3.15
C ILE A 6 -7.29 10.41 1.74
N SER A 7 -7.39 11.70 1.43
CA SER A 7 -7.65 12.18 0.08
C SER A 7 -6.39 12.13 -0.79
N TYR A 8 -6.56 12.25 -2.11
CA TYR A 8 -5.41 12.33 -3.02
C TYR A 8 -4.52 13.55 -2.74
N LEU A 9 -5.13 14.68 -2.39
CA LEU A 9 -4.39 15.93 -2.13
C LEU A 9 -3.56 15.84 -0.86
N GLU A 10 -4.12 15.30 0.21
CA GLU A 10 -3.40 15.07 1.47
C GLU A 10 -2.26 14.07 1.29
N MET A 11 -2.48 13.00 0.51
CA MET A 11 -1.45 12.03 0.17
C MET A 11 -0.30 12.70 -0.60
N CYS A 12 -0.58 13.51 -1.63
CA CYS A 12 0.47 14.23 -2.35
C CYS A 12 1.22 15.25 -1.47
N SER A 13 0.49 15.94 -0.59
CA SER A 13 1.07 16.86 0.40
C SER A 13 2.02 16.12 1.34
N ARG A 14 1.62 14.95 1.84
CA ARG A 14 2.42 14.09 2.72
C ARG A 14 3.70 13.61 2.05
N GLU A 15 3.63 13.20 0.79
CA GLU A 15 4.80 12.71 0.06
C GLU A 15 5.61 13.83 -0.62
N GLY A 16 5.22 15.09 -0.44
CA GLY A 16 5.92 16.25 -1.00
C GLY A 16 5.95 16.30 -2.53
N THR A 17 5.15 15.47 -3.21
CA THR A 17 5.15 15.35 -4.67
C THR A 17 3.82 14.84 -5.21
N SER A 18 3.59 15.05 -6.50
CA SER A 18 2.42 14.52 -7.20
C SER A 18 2.61 13.04 -7.54
N LEU A 19 1.71 12.19 -7.02
CA LEU A 19 1.75 10.74 -7.24
C LEU A 19 0.95 10.34 -8.50
N GLN A 20 1.43 10.79 -9.66
CA GLN A 20 0.78 10.50 -10.95
C GLN A 20 0.94 9.04 -11.41
N ARG A 21 1.94 8.34 -10.85
CA ARG A 21 2.22 6.93 -11.14
C ARG A 21 1.85 6.09 -9.94
N GLY A 22 1.45 4.85 -10.19
CA GLY A 22 1.12 3.89 -9.13
C GLY A 22 2.31 3.45 -8.27
N MET A 23 3.55 3.76 -8.63
CA MET A 23 4.75 3.34 -7.93
C MET A 23 5.83 4.41 -8.12
N ASN A 24 6.48 4.78 -7.03
CA ASN A 24 7.43 5.87 -6.95
C ASN A 24 8.58 5.46 -6.04
N PHE A 25 9.70 5.10 -6.65
CA PHE A 25 10.90 4.60 -5.97
C PHE A 25 11.74 5.75 -5.43
N GLY A 26 12.17 5.64 -4.17
CA GLY A 26 13.14 6.55 -3.56
C GLY A 26 12.65 8.00 -3.47
N LEU A 27 11.40 8.20 -3.06
CA LEU A 27 10.91 9.54 -2.72
C LEU A 27 11.63 10.05 -1.47
N GLY A 28 12.15 11.28 -1.53
CA GLY A 28 12.85 11.90 -0.40
C GLY A 28 14.15 11.19 0.03
N ASP A 29 14.66 10.26 -0.80
CA ASP A 29 15.83 9.41 -0.54
C ASP A 29 15.73 8.47 0.68
N ASP A 30 14.54 8.31 1.29
CA ASP A 30 14.35 7.53 2.53
C ASP A 30 13.26 6.44 2.46
N HIS A 31 12.38 6.48 1.45
CA HIS A 31 11.36 5.47 1.21
C HIS A 31 10.82 5.47 -0.24
N SER A 32 10.00 4.47 -0.56
CA SER A 32 9.23 4.39 -1.78
C SER A 32 7.73 4.42 -1.50
N VAL A 33 6.92 4.68 -2.52
CA VAL A 33 5.45 4.71 -2.43
C VAL A 33 4.84 3.81 -3.50
N VAL A 34 3.82 3.05 -3.12
CA VAL A 34 2.93 2.35 -4.07
C VAL A 34 1.47 2.70 -3.81
N LEU A 35 0.73 2.89 -4.90
CA LEU A 35 -0.71 3.07 -4.96
C LEU A 35 -1.31 1.77 -5.48
N MET A 36 -1.92 1.00 -4.58
CA MET A 36 -2.51 -0.30 -4.89
C MET A 36 -4.03 -0.22 -5.07
N SER A 37 -4.59 -1.18 -5.80
CA SER A 37 -6.04 -1.38 -5.87
C SER A 37 -6.42 -2.82 -6.20
N VAL A 38 -7.29 -3.41 -5.40
CA VAL A 38 -7.89 -4.74 -5.64
C VAL A 38 -9.33 -4.64 -6.18
N ARG A 39 -9.71 -3.48 -6.73
CA ARG A 39 -11.06 -3.27 -7.26
C ARG A 39 -11.27 -4.13 -8.52
N PRO A 40 -12.50 -4.59 -8.82
CA PRO A 40 -12.76 -5.47 -9.97
C PRO A 40 -12.24 -4.96 -11.33
N ASN A 41 -12.15 -3.64 -11.50
CA ASN A 41 -11.67 -3.00 -12.74
C ASN A 41 -10.32 -2.29 -12.55
N ALA A 42 -9.52 -2.70 -11.55
CA ALA A 42 -8.17 -2.19 -11.40
C ALA A 42 -7.32 -2.61 -12.62
N PRO A 43 -6.44 -1.73 -13.14
CA PRO A 43 -5.64 -2.03 -14.31
C PRO A 43 -4.54 -3.09 -14.06
N TYR A 44 -4.25 -3.37 -12.79
CA TYR A 44 -3.19 -4.25 -12.31
C TYR A 44 -3.78 -5.28 -11.35
N ARG A 45 -3.18 -6.48 -11.29
CA ARG A 45 -3.67 -7.58 -10.45
C ARG A 45 -2.95 -7.61 -9.11
N ASP A 46 -3.14 -6.55 -8.34
CA ASP A 46 -2.68 -6.51 -6.95
C ASP A 46 -3.47 -7.51 -6.11
N ARG A 47 -2.84 -8.09 -5.09
CA ARG A 47 -3.53 -8.98 -4.15
C ARG A 47 -2.87 -9.01 -2.79
N LEU A 48 -3.68 -9.28 -1.78
CA LEU A 48 -3.22 -9.55 -0.43
C LEU A 48 -3.20 -11.07 -0.21
N GLU A 49 -2.10 -11.57 0.34
CA GLU A 49 -1.86 -12.96 0.73
C GLU A 49 -1.56 -13.04 2.24
N ASP A 50 -1.36 -14.25 2.77
CA ASP A 50 -0.97 -14.47 4.17
C ASP A 50 -1.87 -13.76 5.18
N ASN A 51 -3.19 -13.86 4.98
CA ASN A 51 -4.21 -13.18 5.78
C ASN A 51 -4.02 -11.65 5.88
N GLY A 52 -3.61 -11.01 4.78
CA GLY A 52 -3.43 -9.56 4.70
C GLY A 52 -2.06 -9.06 5.17
N THR A 53 -1.09 -9.96 5.37
CA THR A 53 0.28 -9.61 5.78
C THR A 53 1.17 -9.29 4.59
N THR A 54 0.92 -9.95 3.46
CA THR A 54 1.75 -9.86 2.26
C THR A 54 0.95 -9.19 1.14
N LEU A 55 1.48 -8.14 0.54
CA LEU A 55 0.99 -7.55 -0.70
C LEU A 55 1.84 -8.07 -1.85
N ILE A 56 1.19 -8.67 -2.85
CA ILE A 56 1.79 -8.88 -4.16
C ILE A 56 1.32 -7.76 -5.07
N TYR A 57 2.24 -6.85 -5.40
CA TYR A 57 2.01 -5.69 -6.25
C TYR A 57 2.49 -6.00 -7.68
N GLU A 58 1.67 -5.69 -8.68
CA GLU A 58 2.09 -5.82 -10.08
C GLU A 58 2.77 -4.53 -10.56
N GLY A 59 3.87 -4.70 -11.30
CA GLY A 59 4.61 -3.59 -11.88
C GLY A 59 3.83 -2.82 -12.93
N HIS A 60 4.46 -1.79 -13.50
CA HIS A 60 3.84 -0.91 -14.49
C HIS A 60 4.07 -1.34 -15.92
N ASP A 61 3.08 -1.01 -16.74
CA ASP A 61 3.11 -1.25 -18.17
C ASP A 61 4.04 -0.26 -18.89
N GLU A 62 4.37 -0.57 -20.14
CA GLU A 62 5.01 0.39 -21.03
C GLU A 62 4.17 1.68 -21.09
N PRO A 63 4.76 2.87 -20.96
CA PRO A 63 4.01 4.12 -21.04
C PRO A 63 3.24 4.27 -22.36
N GLN A 64 1.97 4.70 -22.26
CA GLN A 64 1.19 5.05 -23.44
C GLN A 64 1.85 6.24 -24.15
N SER A 65 2.29 6.04 -25.40
CA SER A 65 2.93 7.05 -26.22
C SER A 65 2.46 6.98 -27.68
N ALA A 66 2.52 8.10 -28.39
CA ALA A 66 2.14 8.15 -29.80
C ALA A 66 3.15 7.35 -30.64
N GLY A 67 2.66 6.36 -31.38
CA GLY A 67 3.53 5.45 -32.17
C GLY A 67 4.26 4.39 -31.34
N GLY A 68 4.05 4.36 -30.02
CA GLY A 68 4.55 3.30 -29.14
C GLY A 68 3.67 2.03 -29.19
N PRO A 69 4.17 0.91 -28.63
CA PRO A 69 3.37 -0.30 -28.51
C PRO A 69 2.17 -0.07 -27.58
N GLN A 70 1.15 -0.92 -27.70
CA GLN A 70 0.07 -0.91 -26.71
C GLN A 70 0.61 -1.40 -25.36
N PRO A 71 0.41 -0.65 -24.25
CA PRO A 71 1.00 -0.94 -22.94
C PRO A 71 0.86 -2.38 -22.46
N LYS A 72 -0.32 -2.99 -22.69
CA LYS A 72 -0.64 -4.37 -22.25
C LYS A 72 -0.34 -5.46 -23.29
N ALA A 73 0.20 -5.10 -24.44
CA ALA A 73 0.57 -6.05 -25.50
C ALA A 73 2.05 -6.41 -25.49
N VAL A 74 2.86 -5.79 -24.61
CA VAL A 74 4.30 -6.01 -24.51
C VAL A 74 4.70 -6.24 -23.05
N ASP A 75 5.81 -6.95 -22.87
CA ASP A 75 6.43 -7.17 -21.56
C ASP A 75 6.66 -5.84 -20.82
N GLN A 76 6.47 -5.88 -19.51
CA GLN A 76 6.72 -4.71 -18.69
C GLN A 76 8.21 -4.34 -18.74
N PRO A 77 8.55 -3.07 -18.98
CA PRO A 77 9.93 -2.68 -19.25
C PRO A 77 10.77 -2.65 -17.98
N TYR A 78 11.96 -3.26 -18.01
CA TYR A 78 13.01 -3.09 -16.99
C TYR A 78 13.75 -1.76 -17.14
N ARG A 79 14.02 -1.37 -18.39
CA ARG A 79 14.65 -0.10 -18.79
C ARG A 79 13.75 0.65 -19.76
N THR A 80 13.83 1.98 -19.74
CA THR A 80 13.21 2.82 -20.76
C THR A 80 13.92 2.61 -22.10
N ALA A 81 13.32 3.10 -23.19
CA ALA A 81 13.95 3.11 -24.52
C ALA A 81 15.33 3.82 -24.54
N PHE A 82 15.59 4.73 -23.59
CA PHE A 82 16.87 5.44 -23.45
C PHE A 82 17.86 4.74 -22.51
N GLY A 83 17.56 3.51 -22.05
CA GLY A 83 18.46 2.69 -21.23
C GLY A 83 18.43 2.97 -19.72
N ASN A 84 17.71 4.00 -19.26
CA ASN A 84 17.53 4.26 -17.83
C ASN A 84 16.60 3.22 -17.19
N LEU A 85 16.82 2.89 -15.92
CA LEU A 85 15.89 2.00 -15.20
C LEU A 85 14.49 2.62 -15.13
N THR A 86 13.48 1.80 -15.40
CA THR A 86 12.09 2.14 -15.10
C THR A 86 11.85 2.05 -13.60
N GLN A 87 10.64 2.40 -13.16
CA GLN A 87 10.24 2.12 -11.78
C GLN A 87 10.27 0.62 -11.46
N ASN A 88 9.84 -0.24 -12.40
CA ASN A 88 9.98 -1.69 -12.26
C ASN A 88 11.43 -2.09 -12.05
N GLY A 89 12.35 -1.58 -12.88
CA GLY A 89 13.77 -1.87 -12.76
C GLY A 89 14.34 -1.48 -11.40
N ARG A 90 14.01 -0.28 -10.91
CA ARG A 90 14.47 0.20 -9.59
C ARG A 90 13.96 -0.65 -8.43
N PHE A 91 12.66 -0.93 -8.40
CA PHE A 91 12.08 -1.82 -7.38
C PHE A 91 12.67 -3.23 -7.48
N HIS A 92 12.90 -3.75 -8.69
CA HIS A 92 13.46 -5.08 -8.90
C HIS A 92 14.89 -5.17 -8.38
N GLU A 93 15.76 -4.22 -8.73
CA GLU A 93 17.13 -4.17 -8.23
C GLU A 93 17.16 -4.02 -6.70
N ALA A 94 16.27 -3.21 -6.11
CA ALA A 94 16.19 -3.07 -4.65
C ALA A 94 15.78 -4.38 -3.96
N ALA A 95 14.80 -5.10 -4.52
CA ALA A 95 14.34 -6.38 -3.99
C ALA A 95 15.41 -7.48 -4.12
N GLN A 96 16.08 -7.58 -5.27
CA GLN A 96 17.18 -8.55 -5.44
C GLN A 96 18.35 -8.22 -4.53
N GLY A 97 18.74 -6.94 -4.44
CA GLY A 97 19.81 -6.52 -3.54
C GLY A 97 19.53 -6.82 -2.06
N TYR A 98 18.27 -6.78 -1.63
CA TYR A 98 17.89 -7.25 -0.29
C TYR A 98 18.02 -8.77 -0.14
N LYS A 99 17.56 -9.56 -1.13
CA LYS A 99 17.69 -11.03 -1.12
C LYS A 99 19.13 -11.51 -1.11
N ASP A 100 19.99 -10.79 -1.79
CA ASP A 100 21.43 -11.07 -1.87
C ASP A 100 22.20 -10.47 -0.68
N GLU A 101 21.50 -9.91 0.32
CA GLU A 101 22.08 -9.29 1.52
C GLU A 101 23.02 -8.10 1.25
N LEU A 102 22.91 -7.48 0.07
CA LEU A 102 23.71 -6.33 -0.36
C LEU A 102 23.18 -4.99 0.16
N ARG A 103 21.91 -4.95 0.59
CA ARG A 103 21.27 -3.75 1.15
C ARG A 103 20.14 -4.11 2.12
N PRO A 104 19.75 -3.20 3.03
CA PRO A 104 18.51 -3.34 3.77
C PRO A 104 17.28 -3.30 2.84
N PRO A 105 16.13 -3.82 3.30
CA PRO A 105 14.91 -3.82 2.50
C PRO A 105 14.46 -2.38 2.20
N GLU A 106 13.87 -2.18 1.02
CA GLU A 106 13.24 -0.91 0.69
C GLU A 106 11.96 -0.75 1.52
N ARG A 107 11.84 0.36 2.25
CA ARG A 107 10.59 0.73 2.94
C ARG A 107 9.63 1.34 1.93
N VAL A 108 8.41 0.83 1.92
CA VAL A 108 7.37 1.24 0.97
C VAL A 108 6.11 1.65 1.71
N ARG A 109 5.70 2.91 1.57
CA ARG A 109 4.38 3.37 2.00
C ARG A 109 3.33 2.89 1.01
N VAL A 110 2.31 2.19 1.51
CA VAL A 110 1.25 1.63 0.67
C VAL A 110 -0.04 2.43 0.86
N TYR A 111 -0.57 2.96 -0.23
CA TYR A 111 -1.88 3.59 -0.26
C TYR A 111 -2.85 2.75 -1.09
N GLU A 112 -4.02 2.47 -0.54
CA GLU A 112 -5.03 1.64 -1.17
C GLU A 112 -6.22 2.46 -1.65
N LYS A 113 -6.56 2.31 -2.94
CA LYS A 113 -7.73 2.97 -3.49
C LYS A 113 -9.02 2.23 -3.12
N LEU A 114 -9.80 2.81 -2.21
CA LEU A 114 -11.10 2.27 -1.81
C LEU A 114 -12.20 2.65 -2.81
N ARG A 115 -12.30 3.95 -3.13
CA ARG A 115 -13.25 4.48 -4.12
C ARG A 115 -12.73 5.77 -4.76
N GLN A 116 -13.52 6.38 -5.64
CA GLN A 116 -13.15 7.67 -6.23
C GLN A 116 -12.94 8.71 -5.13
N GLY A 117 -11.77 9.35 -5.14
CA GLY A 117 -11.39 10.38 -4.18
C GLY A 117 -10.99 9.88 -2.78
N ILE A 118 -11.16 8.59 -2.47
CA ILE A 118 -10.92 8.05 -1.13
C ILE A 118 -9.88 6.95 -1.16
N TRP A 119 -8.81 7.17 -0.40
CA TRP A 119 -7.72 6.24 -0.19
C TRP A 119 -7.65 5.84 1.28
N SER A 120 -7.02 4.69 1.52
CA SER A 120 -6.61 4.27 2.86
C SER A 120 -5.09 4.14 2.89
N TYR A 121 -4.43 4.75 3.86
CA TYR A 121 -3.03 4.53 4.11
C TYR A 121 -2.83 3.21 4.87
N ASN A 122 -2.22 2.23 4.22
CA ASN A 122 -2.03 0.90 4.78
C ASN A 122 -0.76 0.78 5.62
N GLY A 123 -0.03 1.86 5.87
CA GLY A 123 1.23 1.88 6.62
C GLY A 123 2.45 1.54 5.76
N VAL A 124 3.59 1.35 6.44
CA VAL A 124 4.86 0.93 5.82
C VAL A 124 4.94 -0.59 5.64
N PHE A 125 5.54 -0.98 4.52
CA PHE A 125 5.87 -2.35 4.14
C PHE A 125 7.35 -2.46 3.80
N HIS A 126 7.92 -3.66 3.90
CA HIS A 126 9.25 -3.96 3.38
C HIS A 126 9.13 -4.69 2.05
N LEU A 127 9.85 -4.24 1.02
CA LEU A 127 10.01 -4.95 -0.24
C LEU A 127 11.04 -6.07 -0.06
N VAL A 128 10.57 -7.33 -0.13
CA VAL A 128 11.39 -8.49 0.23
C VAL A 128 11.70 -9.43 -0.93
N ASP A 129 10.95 -9.35 -2.04
CA ASP A 129 11.21 -10.15 -3.24
C ASP A 129 10.59 -9.49 -4.48
N SER A 130 11.06 -9.92 -5.64
CA SER A 130 10.44 -9.60 -6.93
C SER A 130 10.77 -10.66 -7.98
N TRP A 131 9.86 -10.87 -8.93
CA TRP A 131 10.05 -11.77 -10.06
C TRP A 131 9.30 -11.23 -11.29
N GLN A 132 9.48 -11.90 -12.44
CA GLN A 132 8.61 -11.73 -13.60
C GLN A 132 7.73 -12.96 -13.75
N GLU A 133 6.45 -12.73 -14.01
CA GLU A 133 5.44 -13.76 -14.22
C GLU A 133 4.87 -13.60 -15.63
N ASP A 134 4.60 -14.71 -16.32
CA ASP A 134 3.90 -14.70 -17.60
C ASP A 134 2.39 -14.66 -17.34
N ASP A 135 1.70 -13.60 -17.77
CA ASP A 135 0.25 -13.46 -17.57
C ASP A 135 -0.58 -14.14 -18.69
N GLY A 136 0.08 -14.87 -19.59
CA GLY A 136 -0.47 -15.50 -20.78
C GLY A 136 -0.40 -14.63 -22.03
N THR A 137 -0.11 -13.34 -21.88
CA THR A 137 0.07 -12.39 -22.98
C THR A 137 1.48 -11.80 -22.99
N ARG A 138 2.03 -11.52 -21.82
CA ARG A 138 3.31 -10.83 -21.63
C ARG A 138 3.91 -11.14 -20.26
N LYS A 139 5.18 -10.77 -20.07
CA LYS A 139 5.83 -10.79 -18.76
C LYS A 139 5.51 -9.53 -17.97
N VAL A 140 5.07 -9.73 -16.73
CA VAL A 140 4.79 -8.65 -15.78
C VAL A 140 5.68 -8.79 -14.55
N PHE A 141 6.12 -7.68 -13.98
CA PHE A 141 6.81 -7.70 -12.70
C PHE A 141 5.83 -7.95 -11.56
N LYS A 142 6.27 -8.71 -10.58
CA LYS A 142 5.60 -8.88 -9.29
C LYS A 142 6.56 -8.52 -8.18
N PHE A 143 6.05 -7.79 -7.20
CA PHE A 143 6.80 -7.34 -6.03
C PHE A 143 6.12 -7.87 -4.78
N LYS A 144 6.88 -8.55 -3.92
CA LYS A 144 6.41 -9.05 -2.63
C LYS A 144 6.74 -8.04 -1.56
N LEU A 145 5.72 -7.45 -0.96
CA LEU A 145 5.83 -6.50 0.13
C LEU A 145 5.22 -7.09 1.40
N VAL A 146 5.92 -7.01 2.52
CA VAL A 146 5.43 -7.49 3.82
C VAL A 146 5.09 -6.30 4.70
N ALA A 147 3.88 -6.26 5.24
CA ALA A 147 3.44 -5.20 6.15
C ALA A 147 4.17 -5.32 7.50
N VAL A 148 4.75 -4.22 7.98
CA VAL A 148 5.65 -4.20 9.14
C VAL A 148 5.21 -3.16 10.18
N GLU A 149 5.51 -3.43 11.45
CA GLU A 149 5.24 -2.54 12.57
C GLU A 149 6.46 -1.65 12.89
N GLY A 150 6.22 -0.43 13.38
CA GLY A 150 7.29 0.44 13.89
C GLY A 150 8.18 1.10 12.85
N GLU A 151 7.92 0.89 11.56
CA GLU A 151 8.77 1.36 10.44
C GLU A 151 8.34 2.73 9.87
N GLU A 152 7.49 3.47 10.58
CA GLU A 152 6.97 4.79 10.16
C GLU A 152 8.01 5.92 10.31
N ASP A 153 9.00 5.78 11.20
CA ASP A 153 10.09 6.73 11.37
C ASP A 153 11.17 6.50 10.30
N LEU A 154 11.03 7.21 9.19
CA LEU A 154 11.93 7.08 8.04
C LEU A 154 13.35 7.59 8.30
N GLY A 155 13.57 8.37 9.36
CA GLY A 155 14.91 8.83 9.75
C GLY A 155 15.78 7.72 10.36
N ARG A 156 15.19 6.59 10.76
CA ARG A 156 15.93 5.44 11.31
C ARG A 156 16.26 4.43 10.22
N PRO A 157 17.36 3.67 10.36
CA PRO A 157 17.59 2.51 9.51
C PRO A 157 16.43 1.51 9.58
N PRO A 158 16.06 0.85 8.47
CA PRO A 158 15.05 -0.21 8.50
C PRO A 158 15.46 -1.33 9.46
N ALA A 159 14.53 -1.84 10.25
CA ALA A 159 14.81 -3.01 11.09
C ALA A 159 15.13 -4.23 10.23
N SER A 160 16.12 -5.04 10.64
CA SER A 160 16.45 -6.29 9.95
C SER A 160 15.39 -7.37 10.12
N HIS A 161 14.70 -7.37 11.27
CA HIS A 161 13.66 -8.34 11.63
C HIS A 161 12.45 -7.63 12.25
N PRO A 162 11.69 -6.87 11.45
CA PRO A 162 10.49 -6.21 11.97
C PRO A 162 9.40 -7.22 12.29
N ASN A 163 8.58 -6.89 13.29
CA ASN A 163 7.33 -7.61 13.50
C ASN A 163 6.40 -7.37 12.30
N ARG A 164 5.81 -8.46 11.80
CA ARG A 164 4.82 -8.37 10.73
C ARG A 164 3.47 -7.99 11.32
N ARG A 165 2.70 -7.19 10.59
CA ARG A 165 1.29 -6.88 10.91
C ARG A 165 0.35 -7.31 9.81
N ARG A 166 -0.94 -7.34 10.14
CA ARG A 166 -2.00 -7.58 9.17
C ARG A 166 -2.65 -6.28 8.76
N VAL A 167 -2.95 -6.16 7.48
CA VAL A 167 -3.74 -5.06 6.92
C VAL A 167 -5.21 -5.43 7.04
N ILE A 168 -6.07 -4.43 7.32
CA ILE A 168 -7.52 -4.64 7.26
C ILE A 168 -7.89 -4.95 5.80
N PRO A 169 -8.54 -6.10 5.49
CA PRO A 169 -8.91 -6.45 4.13
C PRO A 169 -9.79 -5.38 3.47
N THR A 170 -9.63 -5.20 2.16
CA THR A 170 -10.40 -4.23 1.39
C THR A 170 -11.91 -4.44 1.52
N SER A 171 -12.37 -5.69 1.53
CA SER A 171 -13.79 -6.02 1.71
C SER A 171 -14.34 -5.49 3.03
N VAL A 172 -13.60 -5.66 4.12
CA VAL A 172 -13.94 -5.17 5.45
C VAL A 172 -13.97 -3.64 5.46
N LYS A 173 -12.94 -2.97 4.93
CA LYS A 173 -12.93 -1.51 4.82
C LYS A 173 -14.13 -0.96 4.06
N LEU A 174 -14.48 -1.58 2.93
CA LEU A 174 -15.63 -1.16 2.12
C LEU A 174 -16.96 -1.39 2.84
N ALA A 175 -17.09 -2.49 3.58
CA ALA A 175 -18.29 -2.79 4.33
C ALA A 175 -18.49 -1.84 5.52
N VAL A 176 -17.43 -1.63 6.32
CA VAL A 176 -17.39 -0.64 7.41
C VAL A 176 -17.69 0.75 6.89
N TRP A 177 -17.06 1.16 5.78
CA TRP A 177 -17.34 2.45 5.15
C TRP A 177 -18.81 2.62 4.77
N ARG A 178 -19.44 1.56 4.22
CA ARG A 178 -20.85 1.57 3.86
C ARG A 178 -21.75 1.64 5.09
N ARG A 179 -21.46 0.83 6.12
CA ARG A 179 -22.20 0.76 7.38
C ARG A 179 -22.17 2.11 8.12
N ASP A 180 -20.99 2.69 8.25
CA ASP A 180 -20.75 3.92 9.03
C ASP A 180 -21.02 5.19 8.21
N GLY A 181 -21.41 5.04 6.94
CA GLY A 181 -21.75 6.16 6.05
C GLY A 181 -20.58 7.08 5.72
N GLY A 182 -19.34 6.61 5.88
CA GLY A 182 -18.13 7.44 5.75
C GLY A 182 -18.03 8.51 6.83
N LYS A 183 -18.47 8.21 8.06
CA LYS A 183 -18.46 9.13 9.20
C LYS A 183 -17.91 8.45 10.44
N CYS A 184 -17.41 9.25 11.38
CA CYS A 184 -17.10 8.77 12.71
C CYS A 184 -18.36 8.28 13.41
N VAL A 185 -18.33 7.05 13.94
CA VAL A 185 -19.51 6.45 14.62
C VAL A 185 -19.87 7.14 15.93
N VAL A 186 -18.94 7.88 16.55
CA VAL A 186 -19.17 8.57 17.83
C VAL A 186 -19.78 9.95 17.63
N CYS A 187 -19.28 10.75 16.67
CA CYS A 187 -19.70 12.15 16.52
C CYS A 187 -20.15 12.57 15.12
N GLY A 188 -20.12 11.66 14.14
CA GLY A 188 -20.54 11.96 12.78
C GLY A 188 -19.56 12.81 11.95
N ALA A 189 -18.34 13.07 12.45
CA ALA A 189 -17.29 13.77 11.69
C ALA A 189 -16.97 13.03 10.38
N THR A 190 -16.58 13.75 9.34
CA THR A 190 -16.31 13.19 8.00
C THR A 190 -14.87 13.36 7.55
N ASP A 191 -14.04 13.92 8.42
CA ASP A 191 -12.63 14.25 8.24
C ASP A 191 -11.76 13.49 9.23
N GLU A 192 -10.46 13.40 8.91
CA GLU A 192 -9.45 12.73 9.74
C GLU A 192 -9.88 11.34 10.22
N LEU A 193 -10.51 10.57 9.32
CA LEU A 193 -11.08 9.27 9.64
C LEU A 193 -10.02 8.18 9.64
N HIS A 194 -10.20 7.20 10.51
CA HIS A 194 -9.37 6.01 10.61
C HIS A 194 -10.27 4.79 10.71
N PHE A 195 -9.85 3.69 10.09
CA PHE A 195 -10.38 2.38 10.44
C PHE A 195 -9.71 1.92 11.73
N ASP A 196 -10.49 1.88 12.80
CA ASP A 196 -10.06 1.48 14.13
C ASP A 196 -10.64 0.10 14.50
N HIS A 197 -9.91 -0.68 15.29
CA HIS A 197 -10.34 -1.99 15.76
C HIS A 197 -11.00 -1.89 17.14
N ASP A 198 -12.22 -2.40 17.28
CA ASP A 198 -12.93 -2.41 18.58
C ASP A 198 -12.17 -3.23 19.63
N LEU A 199 -11.90 -4.51 19.34
CA LEU A 199 -10.94 -5.32 20.06
C LEU A 199 -9.57 -5.18 19.37
N PRO A 200 -8.56 -4.61 20.04
CA PRO A 200 -7.22 -4.51 19.48
C PRO A 200 -6.62 -5.88 19.20
N TYR A 201 -5.76 -5.95 18.20
CA TYR A 201 -5.07 -7.20 17.84
C TYR A 201 -4.29 -7.81 19.00
N SER A 202 -3.63 -6.98 19.82
CA SER A 202 -2.89 -7.40 21.02
C SER A 202 -3.75 -8.14 22.05
N LYS A 203 -5.08 -8.12 21.91
CA LYS A 203 -6.06 -8.77 22.76
C LYS A 203 -6.90 -9.83 22.03
N GLY A 204 -6.47 -10.28 20.84
CA GLY A 204 -7.12 -11.34 20.06
C GLY A 204 -8.17 -10.85 19.04
N GLY A 205 -8.26 -9.54 18.81
CA GLY A 205 -9.17 -8.97 17.81
C GLY A 205 -8.85 -9.41 16.39
N THR A 206 -9.89 -9.64 15.58
CA THR A 206 -9.74 -10.05 14.18
C THR A 206 -9.92 -8.86 13.25
N SER A 207 -9.14 -8.79 12.16
CA SER A 207 -9.35 -7.80 11.09
C SER A 207 -10.27 -8.31 9.99
N ILE A 208 -10.80 -9.53 10.12
CA ILE A 208 -11.46 -10.25 9.01
C ILE A 208 -12.96 -10.03 8.97
N THR A 209 -13.55 -9.44 10.01
CA THR A 209 -14.98 -9.16 10.10
C THR A 209 -15.21 -7.66 10.32
N GLU A 210 -16.33 -7.17 9.80
CA GLU A 210 -16.70 -5.75 9.90
C GLU A 210 -17.15 -5.36 11.31
N GLU A 211 -17.58 -6.31 12.14
CA GLU A 211 -18.05 -6.07 13.50
C GLU A 211 -16.92 -5.67 14.45
N ASN A 212 -15.67 -6.00 14.14
CA ASN A 212 -14.52 -5.62 14.96
C ASN A 212 -13.79 -4.38 14.42
N VAL A 213 -14.34 -3.70 13.41
CA VAL A 213 -13.74 -2.52 12.78
C VAL A 213 -14.78 -1.41 12.65
N GLN A 214 -14.38 -0.18 12.94
CA GLN A 214 -15.25 1.01 12.87
C GLN A 214 -14.51 2.20 12.27
N LEU A 215 -15.26 3.17 11.74
CA LEU A 215 -14.71 4.48 11.39
C LEU A 215 -14.74 5.41 12.60
N MET A 216 -13.57 5.92 12.97
CA MET A 216 -13.41 6.94 14.01
C MET A 216 -12.62 8.13 13.49
N CYS A 217 -12.97 9.35 13.89
CA CYS A 217 -12.09 10.49 13.65
C CYS A 217 -10.88 10.44 14.58
N ALA A 218 -9.79 11.10 14.20
CA ALA A 218 -8.53 11.14 14.95
C ALA A 218 -8.75 11.47 16.44
N ARG A 219 -9.63 12.44 16.76
CA ARG A 219 -9.96 12.83 18.14
C ARG A 219 -10.47 11.65 18.97
N HIS A 220 -11.55 10.99 18.54
CA HIS A 220 -12.12 9.88 19.32
C HIS A 220 -11.23 8.63 19.29
N ASN A 221 -10.49 8.41 18.19
CA ASN A 221 -9.52 7.32 18.11
C ASN A 221 -8.42 7.48 19.18
N LEU A 222 -7.89 8.69 19.35
CA LEU A 222 -6.90 9.02 20.38
C LEU A 222 -7.48 8.92 21.79
N GLU A 223 -8.72 9.38 22.01
CA GLU A 223 -9.43 9.28 23.30
C GLU A 223 -9.65 7.80 23.72
N LYS A 224 -9.99 6.93 22.77
CA LYS A 224 -10.13 5.48 22.97
C LYS A 224 -8.78 4.83 23.32
N GLY A 225 -7.74 5.13 22.55
CA GLY A 225 -6.43 4.50 22.69
C GLY A 225 -6.52 2.96 22.60
N ALA A 226 -5.81 2.24 23.47
CA ALA A 226 -5.83 0.76 23.52
C ALA A 226 -6.97 0.16 24.38
N LYS A 227 -7.97 0.97 24.75
CA LYS A 227 -9.13 0.51 25.55
C LYS A 227 -10.09 -0.28 24.67
N ILE A 228 -10.64 -1.36 25.23
CA ILE A 228 -11.79 -2.07 24.65
C ILE A 228 -13.03 -1.31 25.09
N ILE A 229 -13.95 -1.03 24.17
CA ILE A 229 -15.27 -0.44 24.47
C ILE A 229 -16.30 -1.54 24.37
#